data_AF-A0A1H7JTR8-F1
#
_entry.id   AF-A0A1H7JTR8-F1
#
_cell.length_a   1.000
_cell.length_b   1.000
_cell.length_c   1.000
_cell.angle_alpha   90.00
_cell.angle_beta   90.00
_cell.angle_gamma   90.00
#
_symmetry.space_group_name_H-M   'P 1'
#
loop_
_entity.id
_entity.type
_entity.pdbx_description
1 polymer ?
#
loop_
_entity_poly.entity_id
_entity_poly.type
_entity_poly.pdbx_seq_one_letter_code
_entity_poly.pdbx_strand_id
1 'polypeptide(L)'
;MKTIFKTLLVLGLVMVLASMALGVLAIGFLSDAPGVHISINGEDWSSTGFSMGDAFGAFLGISIAAVVLCVVVPLVLLLGLGLPLLILGGLLALGIAAVLGVGAVLGSPLLLVVLIVWLLVRDKSRGRTMHRTPPAPPAPSV
;
A
#
# COMPACT_ATOMS: atom_id res chain seq x y z
N MET A 1 -7.45 3.15 8.18
CA MET A 1 -7.16 1.70 8.05
C MET A 1 -7.91 1.04 6.89
N LYS A 2 -9.22 1.25 6.72
CA LYS A 2 -10.02 0.66 5.61
C LYS A 2 -9.55 1.04 4.19
N THR A 3 -9.04 2.26 3.98
CA THR A 3 -8.66 2.77 2.65
C THR A 3 -7.36 2.16 2.14
N ILE A 4 -6.31 2.14 2.96
CA ILE A 4 -4.97 1.64 2.58
C ILE A 4 -5.02 0.15 2.24
N PHE A 5 -5.72 -0.64 3.05
CA PHE A 5 -5.93 -2.07 2.80
C PHE A 5 -6.70 -2.30 1.49
N LYS A 6 -7.75 -1.52 1.24
CA LYS A 6 -8.55 -1.61 0.02
C LYS A 6 -7.74 -1.21 -1.22
N THR A 7 -6.89 -0.18 -1.14
CA THR A 7 -6.01 0.21 -2.25
C THR A 7 -4.93 -0.82 -2.54
N LEU A 8 -4.30 -1.42 -1.51
CA LEU A 8 -3.32 -2.48 -1.70
C LEU A 8 -3.96 -3.73 -2.33
N LEU A 9 -5.17 -4.09 -1.90
CA LEU A 9 -5.91 -5.23 -2.44
C LEU A 9 -6.31 -4.99 -3.90
N VAL A 10 -6.82 -3.80 -4.23
CA VAL A 10 -7.16 -3.43 -5.62
C VAL A 10 -5.90 -3.42 -6.49
N LEU A 11 -4.79 -2.86 -6.01
CA LEU A 11 -3.53 -2.82 -6.76
C LEU A 11 -2.98 -4.23 -7.01
N GLY A 12 -3.02 -5.11 -5.99
CA GLY A 12 -2.66 -6.51 -6.12
C GLY A 12 -3.55 -7.25 -7.11
N LEU A 13 -4.86 -7.04 -7.06
CA LEU A 13 -5.81 -7.63 -8.01
C LEU A 13 -5.53 -7.16 -9.45
N VAL A 14 -5.25 -5.87 -9.64
CA VAL A 14 -4.89 -5.30 -10.95
C VAL A 14 -3.59 -5.93 -11.48
N MET A 15 -2.57 -6.09 -10.63
CA MET A 15 -1.32 -6.77 -11.01
C MET A 15 -1.53 -8.22 -11.41
N VAL A 16 -2.37 -8.97 -10.68
CA VAL A 16 -2.71 -10.36 -11.03
C VAL A 16 -3.44 -10.43 -12.36
N LEU A 17 -4.45 -9.58 -12.58
CA LEU A 17 -5.18 -9.51 -13.85
C LEU A 17 -4.27 -9.12 -15.01
N ALA A 18 -3.38 -8.15 -14.79
CA ALA A 18 -2.40 -7.74 -15.80
C ALA A 18 -1.44 -8.89 -16.15
N SER A 19 -0.92 -9.61 -15.16
CA SER A 19 -0.06 -10.79 -15.37
C SER A 19 -0.78 -11.88 -16.16
N MET A 20 -2.04 -12.15 -15.81
CA MET A 20 -2.87 -13.16 -16.48
C MET A 20 -3.15 -12.77 -17.94
N ALA A 21 -3.47 -11.49 -18.20
CA ALA A 21 -3.65 -10.97 -19.55
C ALA A 21 -2.36 -11.06 -20.37
N LEU A 22 -1.21 -10.73 -19.76
CA LEU A 22 0.10 -10.83 -20.41
C LEU A 22 0.47 -12.28 -20.73
N GLY A 23 0.15 -13.23 -19.85
CA GLY A 23 0.34 -14.65 -20.08
C GLY A 23 -0.48 -15.18 -21.26
N VAL A 24 -1.76 -14.80 -21.35
CA VAL A 24 -2.62 -15.17 -22.50
C VAL A 24 -2.08 -14.57 -23.80
N LEU A 25 -1.66 -13.30 -23.77
CA LEU A 25 -1.04 -12.62 -24.91
C LEU A 25 0.27 -13.29 -25.34
N ALA A 26 1.11 -13.67 -24.38
CA ALA A 26 2.37 -14.35 -24.64
C ALA A 26 2.14 -15.72 -25.31
N ILE A 27 1.18 -16.50 -24.83
CA ILE A 27 0.80 -17.78 -25.45
C ILE A 27 0.26 -17.55 -26.87
N GLY A 28 -0.57 -16.53 -27.08
CA GLY A 28 -1.11 -16.17 -28.39
C GLY A 28 -0.01 -15.82 -29.40
N PHE A 29 0.96 -14.98 -29.01
CA PHE A 29 2.10 -14.66 -29.87
C PHE A 29 3.01 -15.86 -30.14
N LEU A 30 3.17 -16.76 -29.16
CA LEU A 30 3.99 -17.95 -29.32
C LEU A 30 3.33 -18.98 -30.23
N SER A 31 1.99 -19.07 -30.21
CA SER A 31 1.22 -19.94 -31.10
C SER A 31 1.18 -19.46 -32.55
N ASP A 32 1.36 -18.16 -32.79
CA ASP A 32 1.35 -17.54 -34.13
C ASP A 32 2.76 -17.43 -34.74
N ALA A 33 3.80 -17.82 -33.99
CA ALA A 33 5.18 -17.78 -34.45
C ALA A 33 5.47 -18.94 -35.43
N PRO A 34 5.96 -18.66 -36.66
CA PRO A 34 6.24 -19.71 -37.64
C PRO A 34 7.36 -20.63 -37.15
N GLY A 35 7.06 -21.93 -37.04
CA GLY A 35 7.99 -22.99 -36.61
C GLY A 35 7.84 -23.42 -35.14
N VAL A 36 6.92 -22.85 -34.37
CA VAL A 36 6.64 -23.27 -32.99
C VAL A 36 5.39 -24.15 -32.97
N HIS A 37 5.59 -25.46 -32.87
CA HIS A 37 4.52 -26.42 -32.64
C HIS A 37 4.43 -26.73 -31.14
N ILE A 38 3.29 -26.40 -30.53
CA ILE A 38 3.03 -26.71 -29.12
C ILE A 38 2.50 -28.15 -29.06
N SER A 39 3.39 -29.10 -28.72
CA SER A 39 2.99 -30.49 -28.46
C SER A 39 2.75 -30.69 -26.97
N ILE A 40 1.61 -31.28 -26.61
CA ILE A 40 1.32 -31.68 -25.22
C ILE A 40 1.32 -33.21 -25.21
N ASN A 41 2.21 -33.82 -24.42
CA ASN A 41 2.39 -35.29 -24.37
C ASN A 41 2.70 -35.96 -25.72
N GLY A 42 3.34 -35.24 -26.65
CA GLY A 42 3.72 -35.78 -27.96
C GLY A 42 2.61 -35.75 -29.02
N GLU A 43 1.42 -35.23 -28.68
CA GLU A 43 0.39 -34.89 -29.66
C GLU A 43 0.43 -33.39 -29.97
N ASP A 44 0.32 -33.07 -31.26
CA ASP A 44 0.16 -31.69 -31.73
C ASP A 44 -1.21 -31.17 -31.29
N TRP A 45 -1.22 -30.01 -30.66
CA TRP A 45 -2.44 -29.39 -30.15
C TRP A 45 -3.37 -29.01 -31.31
N SER A 46 -4.31 -29.90 -31.66
CA SER A 46 -5.34 -29.68 -32.67
C SER A 46 -6.68 -29.38 -31.99
N SER A 47 -7.34 -28.29 -32.37
CA SER A 47 -8.61 -27.84 -31.78
C SER A 47 -9.78 -28.81 -32.02
N THR A 48 -9.59 -29.82 -32.87
CA THR A 48 -10.65 -30.67 -33.42
C THR A 48 -10.78 -32.03 -32.70
N GLY A 49 -9.89 -32.35 -31.76
CA GLY A 49 -9.78 -33.68 -31.13
C GLY A 49 -10.11 -33.77 -29.64
N PHE A 50 -10.76 -32.76 -29.04
CA PHE A 50 -11.02 -32.77 -27.59
C PHE A 50 -12.04 -33.85 -27.21
N SER A 51 -11.56 -34.93 -26.61
CA SER A 51 -12.38 -35.92 -25.91
C SER A 51 -13.07 -35.25 -24.71
N MET A 52 -14.28 -35.73 -24.37
CA MET A 52 -15.05 -35.23 -23.21
C MET A 52 -14.25 -35.39 -21.88
N GLY A 53 -13.38 -36.39 -21.81
CA GLY A 53 -12.48 -36.62 -20.66
C GLY A 53 -11.39 -35.55 -20.54
N ASP A 54 -10.83 -35.11 -21.67
CA ASP A 54 -9.79 -34.08 -21.69
C ASP A 54 -10.36 -32.71 -21.37
N ALA A 55 -11.57 -32.42 -21.84
CA ALA A 55 -12.29 -31.19 -21.47
C ALA A 55 -12.57 -31.13 -19.96
N PHE A 56 -12.96 -32.26 -19.35
CA PHE A 56 -13.21 -32.33 -17.91
C PHE A 56 -11.92 -32.21 -17.09
N GLY A 57 -10.84 -32.85 -17.53
CA GLY A 57 -9.52 -32.73 -16.94
C GLY A 57 -8.96 -31.32 -17.03
N ALA A 58 -9.10 -30.67 -18.19
CA ALA A 58 -8.72 -29.27 -18.39
C ALA A 58 -9.54 -28.33 -17.49
N PHE A 59 -10.85 -28.53 -17.38
CA PHE A 59 -11.70 -27.74 -16.48
C PHE A 59 -11.30 -27.90 -15.01
N LEU A 60 -11.07 -29.12 -14.55
CA LEU A 60 -10.58 -29.39 -13.19
C LEU A 60 -9.20 -28.76 -12.96
N GLY A 61 -8.28 -28.90 -13.90
CA GLY A 61 -6.95 -28.30 -13.83
C GLY A 61 -7.02 -26.77 -13.75
N ILE A 62 -7.81 -26.14 -14.62
CA ILE A 62 -8.00 -24.68 -14.64
C ILE A 62 -8.68 -24.20 -13.36
N SER A 63 -9.71 -24.90 -12.86
CA SER A 63 -10.40 -24.52 -11.62
C SER A 63 -9.49 -24.61 -10.39
N ILE A 64 -8.70 -25.68 -10.26
CA ILE A 64 -7.71 -25.82 -9.19
C ILE A 64 -6.64 -24.74 -9.30
N ALA A 65 -6.09 -24.54 -10.50
CA ALA A 65 -5.10 -23.50 -10.75
C ALA A 65 -5.64 -22.11 -10.39
N ALA A 66 -6.89 -21.81 -10.75
CA ALA A 66 -7.56 -20.55 -10.40
C ALA A 66 -7.70 -20.40 -8.87
N VAL A 67 -8.11 -21.44 -8.15
CA VAL A 67 -8.20 -21.40 -6.68
C VAL A 67 -6.83 -21.18 -6.04
N VAL A 68 -5.82 -21.92 -6.49
CA VAL A 68 -4.45 -21.76 -5.97
C VAL A 68 -3.93 -20.35 -6.22
N LEU A 69 -4.10 -19.84 -7.44
CA LEU A 69 -3.53 -18.55 -7.83
C LEU A 69 -4.30 -17.36 -7.25
N CYS A 70 -5.63 -17.47 -7.08
CA CYS A 70 -6.46 -16.39 -6.53
C CYS A 70 -6.58 -16.41 -5.00
N VAL A 71 -6.43 -17.57 -4.36
CA VAL A 71 -6.62 -17.71 -2.90
C VAL A 71 -5.32 -18.06 -2.22
N VAL A 72 -4.69 -19.17 -2.61
CA VAL A 72 -3.52 -19.70 -1.89
C VAL A 72 -2.32 -18.78 -2.05
N VAL A 73 -1.98 -18.38 -3.27
CA VAL A 73 -0.81 -17.54 -3.54
C VAL A 73 -0.89 -16.18 -2.81
N PRO A 74 -2.00 -15.42 -2.85
CA PRO A 74 -2.11 -14.19 -2.09
C PRO A 74 -2.02 -14.43 -0.59
N LEU A 75 -2.67 -15.46 -0.05
CA LEU A 75 -2.59 -15.79 1.37
C LEU A 75 -1.16 -16.13 1.80
N VAL A 76 -0.44 -16.92 1.00
CA VAL A 76 0.95 -17.31 1.26
C VAL A 76 1.88 -16.10 1.16
N LEU A 77 1.68 -15.19 0.22
CA LEU A 77 2.46 -13.95 0.15
C LEU A 77 2.14 -13.04 1.35
N LEU A 78 0.89 -12.96 1.78
CA LEU A 78 0.48 -12.12 2.90
C LEU A 78 0.98 -12.67 4.25
N LEU A 79 0.93 -13.99 4.46
CA LEU A 79 1.48 -14.62 5.67
C LEU A 79 3.00 -14.73 5.60
N GLY A 80 3.54 -15.20 4.48
CA GLY A 80 4.95 -15.50 4.31
C GLY A 80 5.83 -14.26 4.17
N LEU A 81 5.38 -13.23 3.43
CA LEU A 81 6.10 -11.96 3.33
C LEU A 81 5.51 -10.89 4.24
N GLY A 82 4.18 -10.80 4.34
CA GLY A 82 3.54 -9.75 5.12
C GLY A 82 3.81 -9.84 6.62
N LEU A 83 3.81 -11.04 7.21
CA LEU A 83 4.13 -11.21 8.64
C LEU A 83 5.58 -10.82 8.99
N PRO A 84 6.63 -11.30 8.30
CA PRO A 84 7.99 -10.86 8.61
C PRO A 84 8.21 -9.38 8.32
N LEU A 85 7.61 -8.80 7.27
CA LEU A 85 7.65 -7.35 7.06
C LEU A 85 6.99 -6.59 8.20
N LEU A 86 5.87 -7.10 8.73
CA LEU A 86 5.16 -6.49 9.84
C LEU A 86 5.98 -6.56 11.13
N ILE A 87 6.64 -7.69 11.40
CA ILE A 87 7.56 -7.84 12.52
C ILE A 87 8.72 -6.85 12.39
N LEU A 88 9.35 -6.79 11.21
CA LEU A 88 10.49 -5.91 10.97
C LEU A 88 10.11 -4.43 11.08
N GLY A 89 8.99 -4.03 10.47
CA GLY A 89 8.45 -2.67 10.55
C GLY A 89 8.04 -2.30 11.98
N GLY A 90 7.43 -3.24 12.72
CA GLY A 90 7.09 -3.06 14.12
C GLY A 90 8.32 -2.86 15.00
N LEU A 91 9.37 -3.67 14.80
CA LEU A 91 10.65 -3.54 15.50
C LEU A 91 11.31 -2.19 15.23
N LEU A 92 11.28 -1.75 13.97
CA LEU A 92 11.87 -0.50 13.54
C LEU A 92 11.11 0.71 14.11
N ALA A 93 9.78 0.66 14.11
CA ALA A 93 8.93 1.68 14.75
C ALA A 93 9.17 1.76 16.26
N LEU A 94 9.29 0.59 16.93
CA LEU A 94 9.63 0.52 18.34
C LEU A 94 11.02 1.14 18.61
N GLY A 95 12.00 0.84 17.75
CA GLY A 95 13.34 1.41 17.83
C GLY A 95 13.34 2.94 17.69
N ILE A 96 12.62 3.47 16.69
CA ILE A 96 12.45 4.92 16.52
C ILE A 96 11.78 5.54 17.74
N ALA A 97 10.70 4.94 18.24
CA ALA A 97 9.99 5.42 19.42
C ALA A 97 10.90 5.43 20.66
N ALA A 98 11.75 4.40 20.82
CA ALA A 98 12.72 4.33 21.90
C ALA A 98 13.79 5.43 21.77
N VAL A 99 14.35 5.64 20.58
CA VAL A 99 15.35 6.70 20.35
C VAL A 99 14.74 8.09 20.57
N LEU A 100 13.53 8.34 20.05
CA LEU A 100 12.83 9.59 20.29
C LEU A 100 12.45 9.77 21.76
N GLY A 101 12.04 8.71 22.45
CA GLY A 101 11.71 8.74 23.87
C GLY A 101 12.93 9.07 24.72
N VAL A 102 14.04 8.35 24.54
CA VAL A 102 15.30 8.59 25.24
C VAL A 102 15.85 9.97 24.89
N GLY A 103 15.83 10.36 23.61
CA GLY A 103 16.23 11.68 23.15
C GLY A 103 15.37 12.79 23.72
N ALA A 104 14.07 12.58 23.87
CA ALA A 104 13.16 13.54 24.50
C ALA A 104 13.37 13.64 26.02
N VAL A 105 13.70 12.53 26.70
CA VAL A 105 14.02 12.55 28.14
C VAL A 105 15.34 13.27 28.41
N LEU A 106 16.39 12.95 27.65
CA LEU A 106 17.69 13.62 27.76
C LEU A 106 17.64 15.08 27.28
N GLY A 107 16.88 15.34 26.21
CA GLY A 107 16.63 16.67 25.67
C GLY A 107 15.55 17.46 26.43
N SER A 108 14.88 16.84 27.42
CA SER A 108 13.81 17.45 28.22
C SER A 108 14.17 18.84 28.78
N PRO A 109 15.39 19.07 29.33
CA PRO A 109 15.76 20.39 29.81
C PRO A 109 15.74 21.45 28.69
N LEU A 110 16.22 21.10 27.49
CA LEU A 110 16.24 22.00 26.34
C LEU A 110 14.84 22.18 25.72
N LEU A 111 14.05 21.11 25.63
CA LEU A 111 12.66 21.17 25.15
C LEU A 111 11.81 22.08 26.05
N LEU A 112 12.00 22.03 27.37
CA LEU A 112 11.33 22.94 28.31
C LEU A 112 11.75 24.40 28.10
N VAL A 113 13.04 24.68 27.90
CA VAL A 113 13.53 26.03 27.61
C VAL A 113 12.93 26.55 26.31
N VAL A 114 12.93 25.75 25.24
CA VAL A 114 12.32 26.11 23.96
C VAL A 114 10.82 26.35 24.12
N LEU A 115 10.12 25.49 24.87
CA LEU A 115 8.69 25.63 25.12
C LEU A 115 8.37 26.92 25.90
N ILE A 116 9.15 27.24 26.93
CA ILE A 116 9.01 28.47 27.72
C ILE A 116 9.25 29.70 26.84
N VAL A 117 10.34 29.72 26.07
CA VAL A 117 10.66 30.83 25.15
C VAL A 117 9.56 31.00 24.11
N TRP A 118 9.08 29.90 23.52
CA TRP A 118 8.00 29.92 22.55
C TRP A 118 6.71 30.47 23.15
N LEU A 119 6.36 30.07 24.38
CA LEU A 119 5.17 30.53 25.09
C LEU A 119 5.27 32.03 25.40
N LEU A 120 6.46 32.51 25.80
CA LEU A 120 6.72 33.94 26.04
C LEU A 120 6.58 34.78 24.77
N VAL A 121 7.11 34.32 23.64
CA VAL A 121 7.00 35.00 22.35
C VAL A 121 5.54 35.01 21.85
N ARG A 122 4.83 33.89 22.02
CA ARG A 122 3.43 33.76 21.61
C ARG A 122 2.49 34.67 22.42
N ASP A 123 2.74 34.82 23.72
CA ASP A 123 1.92 35.67 24.58
C ASP A 123 2.13 37.17 24.28
N LYS A 124 3.37 37.55 23.97
CA LYS A 124 3.71 38.91 23.50
C LYS A 124 2.99 39.29 22.20
N SER A 125 2.68 38.31 21.35
CA SER A 125 1.88 38.52 20.13
C SER A 125 0.39 38.75 20.41
N ARG A 126 -0.16 38.22 21.50
CA ARG A 126 -1.57 38.38 21.88
C ARG A 126 -1.83 39.67 22.67
N GLY A 127 -0.86 40.12 23.47
CA GLY A 127 -0.96 41.39 24.21
C GLY A 127 -0.98 42.64 23.32
N ARG A 128 -0.42 42.59 22.11
CA ARG A 128 -0.35 43.75 21.19
C ARG A 128 -1.68 44.11 20.53
N THR A 129 -2.63 43.18 20.46
CA THR A 129 -3.95 43.44 19.87
C THR A 129 -4.95 44.07 20.84
N MET A 130 -4.69 44.05 22.14
CA MET A 130 -5.64 44.53 23.15
C MET A 130 -5.46 46.01 23.51
N HIS A 131 -4.38 46.66 23.06
CA HIS A 131 -4.10 48.08 23.32
C HIS A 131 -4.41 49.01 22.13
N ARG A 132 -5.45 48.69 21.35
CA ARG A 132 -6.15 49.72 20.56
C ARG A 132 -7.26 50.29 21.43
N THR A 133 -6.89 51.21 22.30
CA THR A 133 -7.84 52.16 22.87
C THR A 133 -8.47 52.94 21.69
N PRO A 134 -9.80 52.93 21.50
CA PRO A 134 -10.45 53.78 20.51
C PRO A 134 -10.12 55.25 20.81
N PRO A 135 -9.75 56.07 19.81
CA PRO A 135 -9.57 57.50 20.03
C PRO A 135 -10.89 58.11 20.49
N ALA A 136 -10.82 58.92 21.56
CA ALA A 136 -11.96 59.60 22.13
C ALA A 136 -12.65 60.50 21.06
N PRO A 137 -13.99 60.52 21.00
CA PRO A 137 -14.71 61.36 20.06
C PRO A 137 -14.45 62.86 20.36
N PRO A 138 -14.28 63.71 19.32
CA PRO A 138 -13.99 65.13 19.50
C PRO A 138 -15.15 65.85 20.20
N ALA A 139 -14.78 66.74 21.13
CA ALA A 139 -15.73 67.54 21.91
C ALA A 139 -16.60 68.43 21.01
N PRO A 140 -17.88 68.65 21.38
CA PRO A 140 -18.80 69.47 20.59
C PRO A 140 -18.34 70.94 20.57
N SER A 141 -18.10 71.46 19.37
CA SER A 141 -18.01 72.89 19.12
C SER A 141 -19.42 73.47 18.96
N VAL A 142 -19.77 74.33 19.92
CA VAL A 142 -20.82 75.39 19.97
C VAL A 142 -22.00 75.27 19.01
#